data_AF-A0A0P9TIC4-F1
#
_entry.id   AF-A0A0P9TIC4-F1
#
_cell.length_a   1.000
_cell.length_b   1.000
_cell.length_c   1.000
_cell.angle_alpha   90.00
_cell.angle_beta   90.00
_cell.angle_gamma   90.00
#
_symmetry.space_group_name_H-M   'P 1'
#
loop_
_entity.id
_entity.type
_entity.pdbx_description
1 polymer ?
#
loop_
_entity_poly.entity_id
_entity_poly.type
_entity_poly.pdbx_seq_one_letter_code
_entity_poly.pdbx_strand_id
1 'polypeptide(L)'
;MTSVSVIRMFLVGVGALLIGTVSFAENIAKGAKGTVDLAIGEGRVLHFSAPVDSVMVAEPGIADLQVVSPGVIYVFGKAAGQTSLIALDSEGRETAALSLAVSSGTAAVTRPLKALHPQSQARINASGSRVIASGSVQDVGEATDLNALLSTEGQNFQSTVNSATYAGSAQVNIRVRFAEVSRSELLRYGVNWNALFNNGTFSFGLLTGALWPPMQRAAHRT
;
A
#
# COMPACT_ATOMS: atom_id res chain seq x y z
N MET A 1 -2.32 -9.41 -80.49
CA MET A 1 -1.06 -10.04 -80.02
C MET A 1 -0.26 -8.97 -79.29
N THR A 2 0.38 -9.34 -78.17
CA THR A 2 0.94 -8.54 -77.05
C THR A 2 -0.11 -8.19 -75.97
N SER A 3 0.09 -8.31 -74.65
CA SER A 3 1.11 -8.96 -73.80
C SER A 3 0.52 -9.10 -72.37
N VAL A 4 0.76 -10.25 -71.72
CA VAL A 4 1.17 -10.53 -70.32
C VAL A 4 0.73 -9.56 -69.18
N SER A 5 0.23 -10.10 -68.03
CA SER A 5 0.86 -9.96 -66.68
C SER A 5 -0.07 -10.40 -65.52
N VAL A 6 0.16 -11.56 -64.89
CA VAL A 6 0.90 -11.88 -63.64
C VAL A 6 0.12 -11.70 -62.31
N ILE A 7 -0.02 -12.86 -61.65
CA ILE A 7 -0.32 -13.24 -60.26
C ILE A 7 0.09 -12.21 -59.18
N ARG A 8 -0.81 -11.96 -58.22
CA ARG A 8 -0.53 -11.25 -56.97
C ARG A 8 -0.56 -12.22 -55.78
N MET A 9 0.61 -12.41 -55.18
CA MET A 9 0.85 -12.97 -53.85
C MET A 9 1.45 -11.85 -53.01
N PHE A 10 0.96 -11.60 -51.79
CA PHE A 10 1.81 -11.20 -50.66
C PHE A 10 1.03 -11.30 -49.32
N LEU A 11 1.57 -12.16 -48.46
CA LEU A 11 1.30 -12.35 -47.03
C LEU A 11 1.87 -11.17 -46.23
N VAL A 12 1.14 -10.70 -45.22
CA VAL A 12 1.69 -9.83 -44.15
C VAL A 12 1.45 -10.52 -42.81
N GLY A 13 2.52 -11.06 -42.23
CA GLY A 13 2.57 -11.54 -40.86
C GLY A 13 3.09 -10.44 -39.94
N VAL A 14 2.31 -10.11 -38.91
CA VAL A 14 2.66 -9.12 -37.88
C VAL A 14 3.26 -9.87 -36.69
N GLY A 15 4.56 -9.70 -36.46
CA GLY A 15 5.25 -10.15 -35.24
C GLY A 15 5.44 -8.96 -34.29
N ALA A 16 4.79 -9.01 -33.13
CA ALA A 16 4.96 -8.02 -32.07
C ALA A 16 6.23 -8.31 -31.27
N LEU A 17 7.18 -7.37 -31.26
CA LEU A 17 8.41 -7.44 -30.48
C LEU A 17 8.19 -6.88 -29.07
N LEU A 18 8.48 -7.68 -28.06
CA LEU A 18 8.58 -7.27 -26.65
C LEU A 18 9.87 -6.45 -26.46
N ILE A 19 9.74 -5.15 -26.21
CA ILE A 19 10.88 -4.28 -25.86
C ILE A 19 11.14 -4.40 -24.36
N GLY A 20 12.15 -5.19 -23.99
CA GLY A 20 12.76 -5.11 -22.66
C GLY A 20 13.49 -3.77 -22.51
N THR A 21 13.28 -3.09 -21.38
CA THR A 21 13.99 -1.84 -21.06
C THR A 21 15.46 -2.17 -20.78
N VAL A 22 16.31 -1.99 -21.78
CA VAL A 22 17.76 -1.92 -21.59
C VAL A 22 18.08 -0.63 -20.81
N SER A 23 18.83 -0.76 -19.72
CA SER A 23 19.38 0.38 -18.99
C SER A 23 20.36 1.11 -19.91
N PHE A 24 19.94 2.24 -20.48
CA PHE A 24 20.80 3.07 -21.30
C PHE A 24 21.83 3.77 -20.40
N ALA A 25 23.11 3.60 -20.69
CA ALA A 25 24.16 4.44 -20.15
C ALA A 25 23.94 5.88 -20.64
N GLU A 26 23.76 6.81 -19.72
CA GLU A 26 23.52 8.21 -20.05
C GLU A 26 24.86 8.90 -20.38
N ASN A 27 24.97 9.43 -21.60
CA ASN A 27 26.15 10.17 -22.04
C ASN A 27 26.00 11.64 -21.64
N ILE A 28 26.89 12.11 -20.76
CA ILE A 28 26.89 13.48 -20.25
C ILE A 28 27.83 14.33 -21.11
N ALA A 29 27.27 15.26 -21.88
CA ALA A 29 28.03 16.22 -22.69
C ALA A 29 28.70 17.30 -21.82
N LYS A 30 29.72 17.99 -22.36
CA LYS A 30 30.41 19.09 -21.69
C LYS A 30 29.45 20.26 -21.47
N GLY A 31 29.36 20.78 -20.24
CA GLY A 31 28.41 21.81 -19.82
C GLY A 31 26.98 21.31 -19.61
N ALA A 32 26.76 19.99 -19.59
CA ALA A 32 25.44 19.43 -19.33
C ALA A 32 24.96 19.78 -17.93
N LYS A 33 23.73 20.29 -17.88
CA LYS A 33 22.91 20.44 -16.67
C LYS A 33 21.76 19.46 -16.81
N GLY A 34 21.78 18.41 -15.99
CA GLY A 34 20.82 17.32 -16.07
C GLY A 34 20.47 16.81 -14.68
N THR A 35 19.35 16.09 -14.58
CA THR A 35 18.95 15.40 -13.36
C THR A 35 19.13 13.91 -13.55
N VAL A 36 19.83 13.26 -12.62
CA VAL A 36 19.99 11.82 -12.56
C VAL A 36 19.12 11.30 -11.42
N ASP A 37 18.08 10.54 -11.77
CA ASP A 37 17.22 9.88 -10.79
C ASP A 37 17.85 8.55 -10.34
N LEU A 38 17.93 8.37 -9.02
CA LEU A 38 18.45 7.17 -8.36
C LEU A 38 17.45 6.69 -7.30
N ALA A 39 17.35 5.38 -7.06
CA ALA A 39 16.76 4.86 -5.85
C ALA A 39 17.81 4.69 -4.73
N ILE A 40 17.39 4.68 -3.46
CA ILE A 40 18.25 4.27 -2.34
C ILE A 40 18.77 2.85 -2.62
N GLY A 41 20.08 2.68 -2.55
CA GLY A 41 20.76 1.42 -2.86
C GLY A 41 20.91 1.11 -4.36
N GLU A 42 20.38 1.96 -5.25
CA GLU A 42 20.68 1.90 -6.69
C GLU A 42 21.98 2.65 -6.99
N GLY A 43 22.77 2.10 -7.90
CA GLY A 43 23.90 2.81 -8.48
C GLY A 43 23.87 2.80 -9.99
N ARG A 44 24.43 3.84 -10.58
CA ARG A 44 24.52 4.06 -12.02
C ARG A 44 25.93 4.48 -12.41
N VAL A 45 26.32 4.08 -13.61
CA VAL A 45 27.58 4.51 -14.23
C VAL A 45 27.29 5.72 -15.12
N LEU A 46 27.95 6.84 -14.83
CA LEU A 46 27.90 8.06 -15.62
C LEU A 46 29.14 8.12 -16.51
N HIS A 47 28.91 8.38 -17.80
CA HIS A 47 29.96 8.54 -18.79
C HIS A 47 30.03 10.01 -19.23
N PHE A 48 31.16 10.65 -18.99
CA PHE A 48 31.40 12.02 -19.37
C PHE A 48 32.10 12.07 -20.74
N SER A 49 31.63 12.94 -21.63
CA SER A 49 32.20 13.10 -22.98
C SER A 49 33.60 13.72 -22.98
N ALA A 50 34.05 14.28 -21.85
CA ALA A 50 35.38 14.84 -21.66
C ALA A 50 36.05 14.22 -20.42
N PRO A 51 37.38 14.10 -20.39
CA PRO A 51 38.10 13.64 -19.21
C PRO A 51 37.79 14.53 -18.00
N VAL A 52 37.55 13.89 -16.85
CA VAL A 52 37.29 14.55 -15.58
C VAL A 52 38.40 14.17 -14.61
N ASP A 53 38.99 15.16 -13.95
CA ASP A 53 40.12 14.98 -13.04
C ASP A 53 39.66 14.89 -11.58
N SER A 54 38.65 15.68 -11.21
CA SER A 54 38.04 15.63 -9.89
C SER A 54 36.52 15.71 -9.96
N VAL A 55 35.86 15.03 -9.02
CA VAL A 55 34.41 14.97 -8.91
C VAL A 55 34.03 15.15 -7.46
N MET A 56 33.01 15.96 -7.21
CA MET A 56 32.54 16.26 -5.87
C MET A 56 31.03 16.11 -5.81
N VAL A 57 30.55 15.60 -4.68
CA VAL A 57 29.12 15.59 -4.34
C VAL A 57 28.90 16.56 -3.19
N ALA A 58 27.88 17.41 -3.31
CA ALA A 58 27.59 18.44 -2.33
C ALA A 58 27.22 17.86 -0.95
N GLU A 59 26.50 16.73 -0.92
CA GLU A 59 26.05 16.04 0.29
C GLU A 59 26.30 14.53 0.20
N PRO A 60 27.43 14.01 0.74
CA PRO A 60 27.79 12.59 0.74
C PRO A 60 26.86 11.67 1.55
N GLY A 61 26.00 12.25 2.41
CA GLY A 61 24.96 11.51 3.11
C GLY A 61 23.81 11.06 2.20
N ILE A 62 23.53 11.81 1.12
CA ILE A 62 22.45 11.53 0.17
C ILE A 62 22.91 10.60 -0.95
N ALA A 63 24.03 10.93 -1.59
CA ALA A 63 24.61 10.14 -2.66
C ALA A 63 26.13 10.13 -2.53
N ASP A 64 26.76 9.08 -3.03
CA ASP A 64 28.20 8.89 -2.97
C ASP A 64 28.69 8.35 -4.31
N LEU A 65 29.99 8.43 -4.54
CA LEU A 65 30.56 8.08 -5.84
C LEU A 65 31.92 7.40 -5.73
N GLN A 66 32.24 6.67 -6.79
CA GLN A 66 33.55 6.08 -6.99
C GLN A 66 33.99 6.37 -8.43
N VAL A 67 35.19 6.94 -8.56
CA VAL A 67 35.83 7.14 -9.86
C VAL A 67 36.35 5.78 -10.32
N VAL A 68 35.84 5.31 -11.46
CA VAL A 68 36.24 4.02 -12.04
C VAL A 68 37.41 4.22 -13.01
N SER A 69 37.31 5.24 -13.86
CA SER A 69 38.37 5.67 -14.78
C SER A 69 38.18 7.15 -15.15
N PRO A 70 39.14 7.80 -15.83
CA PRO A 70 38.97 9.18 -16.30
C PRO A 70 37.71 9.30 -17.17
N GLY A 71 36.74 10.10 -16.71
CA GLY A 71 35.45 10.28 -17.39
C GLY A 71 34.39 9.19 -17.15
N VAL A 72 34.65 8.17 -16.32
CA VAL A 72 33.66 7.15 -15.93
C VAL A 72 33.53 7.11 -14.42
N ILE A 73 32.35 7.49 -13.93
CA ILE A 73 32.07 7.61 -12.49
C ILE A 73 30.87 6.76 -12.14
N TYR A 74 31.03 5.91 -11.13
CA TYR A 74 29.93 5.18 -10.52
C TYR A 74 29.33 6.02 -9.41
N VAL A 75 28.03 6.30 -9.47
CA VAL A 75 27.30 7.06 -8.45
C VAL A 75 26.24 6.15 -7.85
N PHE A 76 26.06 6.18 -6.53
CA PHE A 76 25.03 5.39 -5.86
C PHE A 76 24.30 6.20 -4.78
N GLY A 77 22.99 5.97 -4.68
CA GLY A 77 22.12 6.64 -3.72
C GLY A 77 22.18 5.99 -2.34
N LYS A 78 22.43 6.77 -1.29
CA LYS A 78 22.50 6.30 0.11
C LYS A 78 21.24 6.65 0.90
N ALA A 79 20.70 7.85 0.71
CA ALA A 79 19.52 8.34 1.41
C ALA A 79 18.64 9.17 0.48
N ALA A 80 17.33 9.22 0.75
CA ALA A 80 16.40 10.01 -0.05
C ALA A 80 16.69 11.51 0.10
N GLY A 81 16.72 12.23 -1.01
CA GLY A 81 17.03 13.65 -1.05
C GLY A 81 17.47 14.12 -2.42
N GLN A 82 17.86 15.39 -2.51
CA GLN A 82 18.47 15.96 -3.71
C GLN A 82 19.86 16.49 -3.35
N THR A 83 20.84 16.22 -4.19
CA THR A 83 22.21 16.71 -4.05
C THR A 83 22.77 17.07 -5.42
N SER A 84 23.95 17.68 -5.46
CA SER A 84 24.59 18.07 -6.73
C SER A 84 25.92 17.36 -6.89
N LEU A 85 26.20 16.92 -8.11
CA LEU A 85 27.49 16.40 -8.53
C LEU A 85 28.15 17.42 -9.45
N ILE A 86 29.37 17.80 -9.12
CA ILE A 86 30.18 18.73 -9.90
C ILE A 86 31.43 17.99 -10.37
N ALA A 87 31.69 18.04 -11.67
CA ALA A 87 32.85 17.44 -12.32
C ALA A 87 33.77 18.54 -12.84
N LEU A 88 35.05 18.49 -12.50
CA LEU A 88 36.06 19.48 -12.88
C LEU A 88 37.15 18.85 -13.76
N ASP A 89 37.70 19.66 -14.68
CA ASP A 89 38.90 19.29 -15.45
C ASP A 89 40.20 19.55 -14.66
N SER A 90 41.34 19.20 -15.25
CA SER A 90 42.68 19.38 -14.65
C SER A 90 43.07 20.85 -14.43
N GLU A 91 42.37 21.80 -15.07
CA GLU A 91 42.56 23.24 -14.89
C GLU A 91 41.62 23.80 -13.80
N GLY A 92 40.83 22.95 -13.15
CA GLY A 92 39.84 23.33 -12.14
C GLY A 92 38.56 23.94 -12.71
N ARG A 93 38.33 23.83 -14.02
CA ARG A 93 37.11 24.35 -14.66
C ARG A 93 35.98 23.33 -14.58
N GLU A 94 34.78 23.82 -14.34
CA GLU A 94 33.57 23.00 -14.36
C GLU A 94 33.32 22.42 -15.75
N THR A 95 33.33 21.09 -15.82
CA THR A 95 33.06 20.32 -17.03
C THR A 95 31.60 19.88 -17.10
N ALA A 96 30.98 19.59 -15.95
CA ALA A 96 29.56 19.28 -15.84
C ALA A 96 29.03 19.51 -14.42
N ALA A 97 27.74 19.84 -14.30
CA ALA A 97 27.02 19.96 -13.04
C ALA A 97 25.68 19.24 -13.14
N LEU A 98 25.50 18.18 -12.36
CA LEU A 98 24.32 17.32 -12.38
C LEU A 98 23.58 17.42 -11.05
N SER A 99 22.25 17.40 -11.11
CA SER A 99 21.40 17.22 -9.94
C SER A 99 21.15 15.72 -9.73
N LEU A 100 21.46 15.19 -8.56
CA LEU A 100 21.17 13.81 -8.20
C LEU A 100 19.90 13.80 -7.36
N ALA A 101 18.83 13.19 -7.87
CA ALA A 101 17.57 13.02 -7.17
C ALA A 101 17.47 11.57 -6.67
N VAL A 102 17.78 11.36 -5.38
CA VAL A 102 17.67 10.06 -4.74
C VAL A 102 16.27 9.92 -4.17
N SER A 103 15.50 9.01 -4.76
CA SER A 103 14.20 8.60 -4.25
C SER A 103 14.36 7.39 -3.35
N SER A 104 13.44 7.20 -2.44
CA SER A 104 13.40 6.05 -1.55
C SER A 104 13.19 4.70 -2.28
N GLY A 105 12.93 4.71 -3.59
CA GLY A 105 12.82 3.55 -4.47
C GLY A 105 11.49 2.79 -4.32
N THR A 106 10.77 2.50 -5.39
CA THR A 106 9.43 1.86 -5.29
C THR A 106 9.47 0.34 -5.26
N ALA A 107 10.65 -0.26 -5.49
CA ALA A 107 10.80 -1.70 -5.69
C ALA A 107 10.30 -2.56 -4.51
N ALA A 108 10.42 -2.05 -3.28
CA ALA A 108 9.96 -2.73 -2.07
C ALA A 108 8.43 -2.93 -2.04
N VAL A 109 7.68 -2.08 -2.74
CA VAL A 109 6.21 -2.15 -2.84
C VAL A 109 5.80 -2.78 -4.17
N THR A 110 6.42 -2.36 -5.26
CA THR A 110 6.05 -2.79 -6.62
C THR A 110 6.29 -4.28 -6.85
N ARG A 111 7.39 -4.86 -6.35
CA ARG A 111 7.69 -6.28 -6.57
C ARG A 111 6.72 -7.20 -5.83
N PRO A 112 6.46 -7.03 -4.52
CA PRO A 112 5.48 -7.86 -3.82
C PRO A 112 4.07 -7.65 -4.37
N LEU A 113 3.67 -6.41 -4.67
CA LEU A 113 2.34 -6.12 -5.23
C LEU A 113 2.13 -6.86 -6.54
N LYS A 114 3.12 -6.85 -7.45
CA LYS A 114 3.02 -7.55 -8.73
C LYS A 114 3.10 -9.08 -8.60
N ALA A 115 3.72 -9.59 -7.53
CA ALA A 115 3.74 -11.02 -7.23
C ALA A 115 2.39 -11.51 -6.70
N LEU A 116 1.72 -10.72 -5.85
CA LEU A 116 0.39 -11.02 -5.32
C LEU A 116 -0.72 -10.77 -6.35
N HIS A 117 -0.60 -9.66 -7.10
CA HIS A 117 -1.59 -9.17 -8.05
C HIS A 117 -0.95 -8.90 -9.42
N PRO A 118 -0.68 -9.92 -10.25
CA PRO A 118 0.04 -9.76 -11.53
C PRO A 118 -0.65 -8.86 -12.54
N GLN A 119 -1.98 -8.74 -12.46
CA GLN A 119 -2.81 -7.91 -13.34
C GLN A 119 -3.16 -6.54 -12.72
N SER A 120 -2.54 -6.19 -11.58
CA SER A 120 -2.72 -4.89 -10.94
C SER A 120 -2.47 -3.74 -11.91
N GLN A 121 -3.37 -2.75 -11.90
CA GLN A 121 -3.19 -1.49 -12.63
C GLN A 121 -2.70 -0.36 -11.71
N ALA A 122 -2.43 -0.69 -10.44
CA ALA A 122 -1.85 0.25 -9.50
C ALA A 122 -0.39 0.57 -9.88
N ARG A 123 -0.04 1.85 -9.77
CA ARG A 123 1.27 2.40 -10.09
C ARG A 123 1.87 2.97 -8.82
N ILE A 124 3.09 2.55 -8.51
CA ILE A 124 3.83 3.05 -7.37
C ILE A 124 4.93 3.96 -7.87
N ASN A 125 4.91 5.22 -7.46
CA ASN A 125 5.92 6.21 -7.79
C ASN A 125 6.55 6.74 -6.50
N ALA A 126 7.85 7.05 -6.56
CA ALA A 126 8.55 7.71 -5.46
C ALA A 126 8.78 9.18 -5.83
N SER A 127 8.60 10.06 -4.86
CA SER A 127 8.87 11.50 -4.97
C SER A 127 9.66 11.91 -3.74
N GLY A 128 10.98 12.03 -3.89
CA GLY A 128 11.91 12.20 -2.78
C GLY A 128 11.76 11.06 -1.76
N SER A 129 11.36 11.39 -0.53
CA SER A 129 11.12 10.44 0.56
C SER A 129 9.68 9.94 0.69
N ARG A 130 8.79 10.34 -0.22
CA ARG A 130 7.38 9.92 -0.23
C ARG A 130 7.11 8.89 -1.32
N VAL A 131 6.29 7.89 -1.02
CA VAL A 131 5.75 6.95 -2.01
C VAL A 131 4.28 7.23 -2.26
N ILE A 132 3.89 7.24 -3.52
CA ILE A 132 2.53 7.52 -3.96
C ILE A 132 2.05 6.32 -4.77
N ALA A 133 0.94 5.73 -4.34
CA ALA A 133 0.21 4.72 -5.09
C ALA A 133 -0.99 5.35 -5.78
N SER A 134 -1.18 5.06 -7.06
CA SER A 134 -2.28 5.57 -7.88
C SER A 134 -2.75 4.53 -8.90
N GLY A 135 -3.83 4.81 -9.62
CA GLY A 135 -4.41 3.88 -10.60
C GLY A 135 -5.61 3.12 -10.05
N SER A 136 -6.02 2.07 -10.75
CA SER A 136 -7.16 1.24 -10.36
C SER A 136 -6.69 -0.06 -9.70
N VAL A 137 -7.29 -0.40 -8.58
CA VAL A 137 -7.21 -1.76 -8.00
C VAL A 137 -8.41 -2.59 -8.46
N GLN A 138 -8.22 -3.89 -8.60
CA GLN A 138 -9.20 -4.83 -9.14
C GLN A 138 -10.25 -5.26 -8.12
N ASP A 139 -9.85 -5.38 -6.86
CA ASP A 139 -10.72 -5.80 -5.77
C ASP A 139 -10.28 -5.21 -4.41
N VAL A 140 -11.09 -5.49 -3.38
CA VAL A 140 -10.84 -5.04 -2.01
C VAL A 140 -9.62 -5.74 -1.39
N GLY A 141 -9.30 -6.95 -1.82
CA GLY A 141 -8.10 -7.69 -1.39
C GLY A 141 -6.84 -6.98 -1.86
N GLU A 142 -6.74 -6.64 -3.15
CA GLU A 142 -5.65 -5.84 -3.71
C GLU A 142 -5.50 -4.49 -3.00
N ALA A 143 -6.62 -3.80 -2.72
CA ALA A 143 -6.59 -2.54 -1.99
C ALA A 143 -6.00 -2.69 -0.58
N THR A 144 -6.31 -3.81 0.09
CA THR A 144 -5.84 -4.12 1.44
C THR A 144 -4.35 -4.47 1.44
N ASP A 145 -3.94 -5.32 0.50
CA ASP A 145 -2.53 -5.71 0.32
C ASP A 145 -1.67 -4.50 -0.05
N LEU A 146 -2.15 -3.65 -0.96
CA LEU A 146 -1.49 -2.41 -1.34
C LEU A 146 -1.30 -1.49 -0.12
N ASN A 147 -2.32 -1.32 0.72
CA ASN A 147 -2.20 -0.53 1.95
C ASN A 147 -1.19 -1.15 2.93
N ALA A 148 -1.17 -2.48 3.07
CA ALA A 148 -0.22 -3.17 3.93
C ALA A 148 1.23 -2.99 3.43
N LEU A 149 1.46 -3.08 2.12
CA LEU A 149 2.78 -2.87 1.51
C LEU A 149 3.25 -1.41 1.56
N LEU A 150 2.32 -0.44 1.60
CA LEU A 150 2.61 0.98 1.78
C LEU A 150 2.84 1.36 3.25
N SER A 151 2.79 0.42 4.19
CA SER A 151 3.17 0.70 5.57
C SER A 151 4.64 1.14 5.62
N THR A 152 4.89 2.20 6.39
CA THR A 152 6.25 2.77 6.56
C THR A 152 7.11 1.97 7.53
N GLU A 153 6.52 0.98 8.21
CA GLU A 153 7.19 0.19 9.23
C GLU A 153 8.24 -0.74 8.60
N GLY A 154 9.52 -0.50 8.93
CA GLY A 154 10.65 -1.25 8.38
C GLY A 154 11.07 -0.87 6.96
N GLN A 155 10.51 0.21 6.40
CA GLN A 155 10.84 0.69 5.05
C GLN A 155 11.60 2.02 5.07
N ASN A 156 12.32 2.32 3.99
CA ASN A 156 13.09 3.57 3.83
C ASN A 156 12.24 4.78 3.40
N PHE A 157 10.92 4.70 3.53
CA PHE A 157 9.97 5.75 3.14
C PHE A 157 9.56 6.57 4.37
N GLN A 158 9.56 7.91 4.27
CA GLN A 158 9.08 8.77 5.36
C GLN A 158 7.56 8.93 5.36
N SER A 159 6.92 8.88 4.20
CA SER A 159 5.46 9.00 4.09
C SER A 159 4.93 8.24 2.88
N THR A 160 3.71 7.74 2.99
CA THR A 160 3.02 7.07 1.89
C THR A 160 1.64 7.70 1.66
N VAL A 161 1.24 7.81 0.40
CA VAL A 161 -0.07 8.30 0.00
C VAL A 161 -0.69 7.26 -0.93
N ASN A 162 -1.80 6.68 -0.51
CA ASN A 162 -2.59 5.81 -1.36
C ASN A 162 -3.75 6.59 -1.98
N SER A 163 -3.68 6.81 -3.29
CA SER A 163 -4.72 7.42 -4.13
C SER A 163 -5.29 6.43 -5.16
N ALA A 164 -5.03 5.13 -4.99
CA ALA A 164 -5.59 4.13 -5.87
C ALA A 164 -7.11 4.00 -5.65
N THR A 165 -7.85 3.82 -6.74
CA THR A 165 -9.31 3.75 -6.72
C THR A 165 -9.80 2.35 -7.03
N TYR A 166 -10.91 1.97 -6.40
CA TYR A 166 -11.63 0.73 -6.71
C TYR A 166 -12.96 1.09 -7.36
N ALA A 167 -13.22 0.56 -8.55
CA ALA A 167 -14.43 0.87 -9.33
C ALA A 167 -15.64 -0.03 -8.99
N GLY A 168 -15.46 -1.07 -8.17
CA GLY A 168 -16.55 -1.98 -7.82
C GLY A 168 -17.40 -1.48 -6.63
N SER A 169 -18.62 -1.99 -6.53
CA SER A 169 -19.44 -1.80 -5.33
C SER A 169 -19.00 -2.81 -4.28
N ALA A 170 -18.66 -2.34 -3.08
CA ALA A 170 -18.43 -3.22 -1.94
C ALA A 170 -19.77 -3.88 -1.56
N GLN A 171 -20.04 -5.08 -2.08
CA GLN A 171 -21.28 -5.80 -1.81
C GLN A 171 -21.15 -6.57 -0.49
N VAL A 172 -21.73 -6.03 0.58
CA VAL A 172 -21.81 -6.72 1.88
C VAL A 172 -23.02 -7.66 1.88
N ASN A 173 -22.79 -8.95 2.10
CA ASN A 173 -23.87 -9.91 2.30
C ASN A 173 -24.32 -9.91 3.77
N ILE A 174 -25.44 -9.24 4.07
CA ILE A 174 -25.99 -9.19 5.41
C ILE A 174 -26.90 -10.42 5.61
N ARG A 175 -26.47 -11.36 6.45
CA ARG A 175 -27.31 -12.48 6.89
C ARG A 175 -28.02 -12.11 8.19
N VAL A 176 -29.27 -11.68 8.09
CA VAL A 176 -30.13 -11.44 9.26
C VAL A 176 -30.72 -12.77 9.73
N ARG A 177 -30.50 -13.11 11.01
CA ARG A 177 -31.19 -14.22 11.69
C ARG A 177 -32.25 -13.60 12.59
N PHE A 178 -33.51 -13.76 12.23
CA PHE A 178 -34.62 -13.36 13.10
C PHE A 178 -34.78 -14.42 14.20
N ALA A 179 -34.62 -14.01 15.45
CA ALA A 179 -35.16 -14.73 16.59
C ALA A 179 -36.44 -14.00 17.00
N GLU A 180 -37.58 -14.49 16.51
CA GLU A 180 -38.88 -13.98 16.94
C GLU A 180 -39.12 -14.45 18.38
N VAL A 181 -39.20 -13.51 19.32
CA VAL A 181 -39.66 -13.79 20.68
C VAL A 181 -41.17 -13.61 20.68
N SER A 182 -41.90 -14.71 20.60
CA SER A 182 -43.36 -14.71 20.72
C SER A 182 -43.73 -14.29 22.15
N ARG A 183 -44.05 -12.99 22.34
CA ARG A 183 -44.55 -12.46 23.62
C ARG A 183 -45.83 -13.17 24.10
N SER A 184 -46.52 -13.90 23.22
CA SER A 184 -47.70 -14.71 23.52
C SER A 184 -47.41 -16.01 24.27
N GLU A 185 -46.20 -16.57 24.19
CA GLU A 185 -45.84 -17.78 24.93
C GLU A 185 -45.42 -17.48 26.38
N LEU A 186 -44.85 -16.29 26.62
CA LEU A 186 -44.57 -15.76 27.97
C LEU A 186 -45.86 -15.52 28.78
N LEU A 187 -47.00 -15.31 28.11
CA LEU A 187 -48.31 -15.08 28.76
C LEU A 187 -49.06 -16.36 29.15
N ARG A 188 -48.57 -17.55 28.76
CA ARG A 188 -49.22 -18.83 29.11
C ARG A 188 -48.69 -19.44 30.41
N TYR A 189 -47.56 -18.93 30.91
CA TYR A 189 -47.07 -19.22 32.25
C TYR A 189 -47.72 -18.29 33.29
N GLY A 190 -49.03 -18.47 33.50
CA GLY A 190 -49.69 -18.33 34.81
C GLY A 190 -49.66 -16.99 35.57
N VAL A 191 -49.07 -15.90 35.08
CA VAL A 191 -49.10 -14.62 35.81
C VAL A 191 -50.34 -13.82 35.40
N ASN A 192 -51.43 -14.01 36.16
CA ASN A 192 -52.62 -13.18 36.05
C ASN A 192 -52.36 -11.80 36.67
N TRP A 193 -51.83 -10.87 35.87
CA TRP A 193 -51.58 -9.48 36.28
C TRP A 193 -52.87 -8.72 36.64
N ASN A 194 -54.04 -9.18 36.20
CA ASN A 194 -55.33 -8.56 36.57
C ASN A 194 -55.67 -8.80 38.05
N ALA A 195 -55.28 -9.95 38.61
CA ALA A 195 -55.48 -10.28 40.02
C ALA A 195 -54.61 -9.45 40.98
N LEU A 196 -53.52 -8.84 40.49
CA LEU A 196 -52.60 -8.03 41.31
C LEU A 196 -52.98 -6.55 41.38
N PHE A 197 -53.79 -6.03 40.44
CA PHE A 197 -53.95 -4.58 40.28
C PHE A 197 -55.41 -4.07 40.31
N ASN A 198 -56.44 -4.92 40.26
CA ASN A 198 -57.81 -4.44 40.01
C ASN A 198 -58.60 -3.98 41.25
N ASN A 199 -57.98 -3.79 42.43
CA ASN A 199 -58.70 -3.16 43.56
C ASN A 199 -57.79 -2.67 44.71
N GLY A 200 -56.87 -1.75 44.41
CA GLY A 200 -56.24 -0.87 45.42
C GLY A 200 -55.49 -1.53 46.58
N THR A 201 -55.28 -2.85 46.56
CA THR A 201 -54.63 -3.62 47.63
C THR A 201 -53.61 -4.56 47.02
N PHE A 202 -52.32 -4.23 47.18
CA PHE A 202 -51.23 -5.11 46.76
C PHE A 202 -51.13 -6.30 47.73
N SER A 203 -51.44 -7.52 47.27
CA SER A 203 -51.35 -8.75 48.07
C SER A 203 -49.92 -9.32 48.08
N PHE A 204 -49.04 -8.66 48.84
CA PHE A 204 -47.66 -9.10 49.09
C PHE A 204 -47.64 -10.17 50.21
N GLY A 205 -48.29 -11.32 49.99
CA GLY A 205 -48.64 -12.26 51.08
C GLY A 205 -48.37 -13.75 50.85
N LEU A 206 -47.81 -14.18 49.72
CA LEU A 206 -47.58 -15.60 49.43
C LEU A 206 -46.09 -16.01 49.37
N LEU A 207 -45.20 -15.23 49.98
CA LEU A 207 -43.79 -15.56 50.15
C LEU A 207 -43.32 -15.14 51.56
N THR A 208 -43.89 -15.71 52.62
CA THR A 208 -43.23 -15.69 53.95
C THR A 208 -43.08 -17.13 54.43
N GLY A 209 -41.89 -17.67 54.16
CA GLY A 209 -41.47 -18.96 54.68
C GLY A 209 -41.23 -18.91 56.18
N ALA A 210 -41.61 -20.02 56.82
CA ALA A 210 -41.14 -20.56 58.09
C ALA A 210 -41.44 -19.75 59.38
N LEU A 211 -41.99 -20.44 60.40
CA LEU A 211 -41.30 -20.76 61.68
C LEU A 211 -42.32 -21.02 62.82
N TRP A 212 -42.55 -22.32 63.08
CA TRP A 212 -42.64 -22.98 64.41
C TRP A 212 -43.77 -22.66 65.42
N PRO A 213 -44.28 -23.66 66.20
CA PRO A 213 -45.50 -23.61 67.02
C PRO A 213 -45.24 -23.33 68.52
N PRO A 214 -46.30 -23.20 69.35
CA PRO A 214 -46.22 -23.85 70.66
C PRO A 214 -47.52 -24.48 71.21
N MET A 215 -47.29 -25.60 71.90
CA MET A 215 -47.91 -26.13 73.13
C MET A 215 -49.30 -25.64 73.58
N GLN A 216 -50.19 -26.60 73.88
CA GLN A 216 -51.03 -26.52 75.08
C GLN A 216 -51.15 -27.88 75.82
N ARG A 217 -50.64 -27.87 77.06
CA ARG A 217 -51.12 -28.59 78.26
C ARG A 217 -52.64 -28.38 78.42
N ALA A 218 -53.46 -29.17 79.12
CA ALA A 218 -53.32 -30.35 79.96
C ALA A 218 -54.73 -30.89 80.31
N ALA A 219 -54.73 -32.03 81.01
CA ALA A 219 -55.57 -32.33 82.18
C ALA A 219 -56.96 -32.99 82.02
N HIS A 220 -56.98 -34.21 82.57
CA HIS A 220 -57.98 -34.81 83.47
C HIS A 220 -59.41 -35.09 82.98
N ARG A 221 -59.75 -36.38 82.98
CA ARG A 221 -60.91 -36.87 83.73
C ARG A 221 -60.66 -38.29 84.27
N THR A 222 -61.10 -38.44 85.52
CA THR A 222 -61.19 -39.62 86.39
C THR A 222 -61.91 -40.79 85.77
#